data_AF-A0A969Y648-F1
#
_entry.id   AF-A0A969Y648-F1
#
_cell.length_a   1.000
_cell.length_b   1.000
_cell.length_c   1.000
_cell.angle_alpha   90.00
_cell.angle_beta   90.00
_cell.angle_gamma   90.00
#
_symmetry.space_group_name_H-M   'P 1'
#
loop_
_entity.id
_entity.type
_entity.pdbx_description
1 polymer ?
#
loop_
_entity_poly.entity_id
_entity_poly.type
_entity_poly.pdbx_seq_one_letter_code
_entity_poly.pdbx_strand_id
1 'polypeptide(L)'
;MQAALQGRRPNDGFFVEFWRILVEWPEIIAWDRLFDAVKHQVLADVNAAVKRVRPGLQVGFHIEHVNSFNPIFRATRSYSDLATKADFLKVVVYNNCGGERYANFIRNVGSTVFRDVPAEELLRFNNHLLNYGNEAKLDELPASGLSPDYIFRETRRALTGVQGMCKVYPGIDIGIPTGKNSRKASPDDTYAAVAAALNAGADGLILSRKYSEMPLVNLAAAGRAVRDATRT
;
A
#
# COMPACT_ATOMS: atom_id res chain seq x y z
N MET A 1 7.58 4.47 -23.89
CA MET A 1 7.93 5.37 -22.76
C MET A 1 8.60 6.67 -23.19
N GLN A 2 9.74 6.65 -23.89
CA GLN A 2 10.47 7.88 -24.29
C GLN A 2 9.63 8.84 -25.14
N ALA A 3 8.87 8.34 -26.12
CA ALA A 3 7.95 9.16 -26.92
C ALA A 3 6.92 9.90 -26.05
N ALA A 4 6.35 9.22 -25.05
CA ALA A 4 5.43 9.83 -24.10
C ALA A 4 6.12 10.97 -23.33
N LEU A 5 7.30 10.73 -22.75
CA LEU A 5 8.04 11.76 -22.01
C LEU A 5 8.37 13.00 -22.87
N GLN A 6 8.57 12.82 -24.17
CA GLN A 6 8.80 13.90 -25.15
C GLN A 6 7.51 14.56 -25.66
N GLY A 7 6.34 14.16 -25.17
CA GLY A 7 5.04 14.69 -25.63
C GLY A 7 4.66 14.25 -27.05
N ARG A 8 5.32 13.23 -27.62
CA ARG A 8 4.98 12.68 -28.93
C ARG A 8 3.83 11.70 -28.78
N ARG A 9 2.61 12.19 -29.04
CA ARG A 9 1.39 11.40 -28.95
C ARG A 9 1.33 10.36 -30.09
N PRO A 10 1.18 9.07 -29.80
CA PRO A 10 0.90 8.05 -30.82
C PRO A 10 -0.43 8.28 -31.52
N ASN A 11 -0.61 7.73 -32.72
CA ASN A 11 -1.84 7.87 -33.49
C ASN A 11 -3.06 7.38 -32.69
N ASP A 12 -2.95 6.18 -32.10
CA ASP A 12 -4.06 5.52 -31.41
C ASP A 12 -4.14 5.86 -29.90
N GLY A 13 -3.24 6.72 -29.41
CA GLY A 13 -3.16 7.12 -27.99
C GLY A 13 -2.22 6.26 -27.15
N PHE A 14 -1.84 6.78 -25.98
CA PHE A 14 -0.78 6.20 -25.14
C PHE A 14 -1.16 4.84 -24.54
N PHE A 15 -2.40 4.70 -24.07
CA PHE A 15 -2.85 3.44 -23.47
C PHE A 15 -2.96 2.33 -24.51
N VAL A 16 -3.46 2.65 -25.71
CA VAL A 16 -3.62 1.67 -26.80
C VAL A 16 -2.26 1.14 -27.26
N GLU A 17 -1.26 2.01 -27.44
CA GLU A 17 0.11 1.55 -27.75
C GLU A 17 0.72 0.68 -26.64
N PHE A 18 0.51 1.07 -25.38
CA PHE A 18 0.98 0.27 -24.25
C PHE A 18 0.32 -1.12 -24.25
N TRP A 19 -1.00 -1.17 -24.44
CA TRP A 19 -1.74 -2.44 -24.47
C TRP A 19 -1.35 -3.30 -25.67
N ARG A 20 -1.09 -2.69 -26.83
CA ARG A 20 -0.58 -3.40 -28.01
C ARG A 20 0.71 -4.14 -27.72
N ILE A 21 1.65 -3.52 -27.00
CA ILE A 21 2.89 -4.18 -26.59
C ILE A 21 2.60 -5.43 -25.74
N LEU A 22 1.65 -5.34 -24.81
CA LEU A 22 1.28 -6.48 -23.95
C LEU A 22 0.58 -7.61 -24.73
N VAL A 23 -0.19 -7.28 -25.77
CA VAL A 23 -0.87 -8.27 -26.62
C VAL A 23 0.10 -8.91 -27.61
N GLU A 24 1.03 -8.14 -28.18
CA GLU A 24 2.05 -8.62 -29.11
C GLU A 24 3.12 -9.46 -28.39
N TRP A 25 3.46 -9.08 -27.15
CA TRP A 25 4.50 -9.71 -26.32
C TRP A 25 3.92 -10.13 -24.95
N PRO A 26 2.99 -11.10 -24.91
CA PRO A 26 2.33 -11.52 -23.67
C PRO A 26 3.29 -12.10 -22.64
N GLU A 27 4.48 -12.55 -23.04
CA GLU A 27 5.52 -12.99 -22.14
C GLU A 27 5.97 -11.89 -21.17
N ILE A 28 5.78 -10.61 -21.47
CA ILE A 28 6.06 -9.51 -20.53
C ILE A 28 5.26 -9.70 -19.24
N ILE A 29 3.96 -10.01 -19.37
CA ILE A 29 3.09 -10.29 -18.22
C ILE A 29 3.48 -11.62 -17.56
N ALA A 30 3.84 -12.63 -18.36
CA ALA A 30 4.28 -13.91 -17.82
C ALA A 30 5.57 -13.79 -16.98
N TRP A 31 6.52 -12.97 -17.43
CA TRP A 31 7.77 -12.68 -16.72
C TRP A 31 7.53 -11.87 -15.45
N ASP A 32 6.66 -10.86 -15.48
CA ASP A 32 6.26 -10.10 -14.28
C ASP A 32 5.64 -11.04 -13.22
N ARG A 33 4.72 -11.92 -13.66
CA ARG A 33 4.14 -12.95 -12.78
C ARG A 33 5.18 -13.92 -12.25
N LEU A 34 6.11 -14.38 -13.09
CA LEU A 34 7.19 -15.30 -12.68
C LEU A 34 8.07 -14.65 -11.62
N PHE A 35 8.44 -13.38 -11.81
CA PHE A 35 9.26 -12.63 -10.85
C PHE A 35 8.60 -12.56 -9.47
N ASP A 36 7.30 -12.32 -9.41
CA ASP A 36 6.55 -12.31 -8.15
C ASP A 36 6.37 -13.70 -7.55
N ALA A 37 6.10 -14.72 -8.38
CA ALA A 37 6.00 -16.10 -7.93
C ALA A 37 7.31 -16.59 -7.27
N VAL A 38 8.46 -16.27 -7.88
CA VAL A 38 9.78 -16.62 -7.31
C VAL A 38 10.03 -15.87 -6.00
N LYS A 39 9.64 -14.59 -5.91
CA LYS A 39 9.71 -13.86 -4.62
C LYS A 39 8.87 -14.53 -3.55
N HIS A 40 7.65 -14.94 -3.86
CA HIS A 40 6.78 -15.62 -2.91
C HIS A 40 7.34 -16.98 -2.52
N GLN A 41 8.00 -17.71 -3.42
CA GLN A 41 8.69 -18.95 -3.08
C GLN A 41 9.78 -18.73 -2.03
N VAL A 42 10.57 -17.66 -2.15
CA VAL A 42 11.57 -17.31 -1.12
C VAL A 42 10.92 -17.09 0.25
N LEU A 43 9.73 -16.48 0.30
CA LEU A 43 8.99 -16.32 1.57
C LEU A 43 8.60 -17.67 2.18
N ALA A 44 8.12 -18.60 1.34
CA ALA A 44 7.79 -19.96 1.78
C ALA A 44 9.03 -20.71 2.29
N ASP A 45 10.16 -20.59 1.59
CA ASP A 45 11.41 -21.26 1.96
C ASP A 45 11.96 -20.73 3.29
N VAL A 46 11.90 -19.41 3.50
CA VAL A 46 12.26 -18.78 4.78
C VAL A 46 11.36 -19.29 5.90
N ASN A 47 10.04 -19.30 5.69
CA ASN A 47 9.10 -19.81 6.69
C ASN A 47 9.42 -21.28 7.03
N ALA A 48 9.51 -22.14 6.03
CA ALA A 48 9.79 -23.56 6.21
C ALA A 48 11.13 -23.79 6.93
N ALA A 49 12.18 -23.02 6.60
CA ALA A 49 13.46 -23.09 7.29
C ALA A 49 13.35 -22.74 8.78
N VAL A 50 12.65 -21.66 9.12
CA VAL A 50 12.41 -21.28 10.52
C VAL A 50 11.60 -22.36 11.25
N LYS A 51 10.52 -22.87 10.63
CA LYS A 51 9.66 -23.89 11.24
C LYS A 51 10.37 -25.22 11.47
N ARG A 52 11.32 -25.62 10.61
CA ARG A 52 12.17 -26.80 10.83
C ARG A 52 13.07 -26.67 12.05
N VAL A 53 13.58 -25.47 12.34
CA VAL A 53 14.47 -25.24 13.48
C VAL A 53 13.67 -25.03 14.77
N ARG A 54 12.60 -24.24 14.72
CA ARG A 54 11.73 -23.96 15.87
C ARG A 54 10.31 -23.68 15.39
N PRO A 55 9.39 -24.67 15.45
CA PRO A 55 8.02 -24.53 14.94
C PRO A 55 7.22 -23.36 15.56
N GLY A 56 7.50 -23.03 16.83
CA GLY A 56 6.81 -21.96 17.55
C GLY A 56 7.25 -20.52 17.20
N LEU A 57 8.31 -20.31 16.41
CA LEU A 57 8.68 -18.95 16.00
C LEU A 57 7.73 -18.44 14.92
N GLN A 58 7.23 -17.21 15.10
CA GLN A 58 6.43 -16.54 14.09
C GLN A 58 7.31 -15.93 13.00
N VAL A 59 6.88 -16.09 11.76
CA VAL A 59 7.48 -15.51 10.56
C VAL A 59 6.45 -14.62 9.90
N GLY A 60 6.83 -13.39 9.61
CA GLY A 60 5.95 -12.48 8.90
C GLY A 60 6.67 -11.59 7.92
N PHE A 61 5.91 -11.12 6.94
CA PHE A 61 6.45 -10.40 5.79
C PHE A 61 5.82 -9.04 5.59
N HIS A 62 6.62 -8.14 5.06
CA HIS A 62 6.23 -6.78 4.74
C HIS A 62 5.55 -6.74 3.37
N ILE A 63 4.36 -6.14 3.30
CA ILE A 63 3.68 -5.84 2.05
C ILE A 63 3.87 -4.36 1.75
N GLU A 64 4.55 -4.08 0.65
CA GLU A 64 4.99 -2.76 0.25
C GLU A 64 3.83 -1.80 -0.02
N HIS A 65 4.05 -0.51 0.24
CA HIS A 65 3.00 0.52 0.14
C HIS A 65 2.44 0.69 -1.28
N VAL A 66 3.22 0.36 -2.31
CA VAL A 66 2.76 0.44 -3.71
C VAL A 66 1.56 -0.48 -3.98
N ASN A 67 1.36 -1.52 -3.17
CA ASN A 67 0.16 -2.37 -3.17
C ASN A 67 -1.15 -1.57 -2.93
N SER A 68 -1.02 -0.38 -2.35
CA SER A 68 -2.13 0.51 -2.06
C SER A 68 -2.38 1.55 -3.17
N PHE A 69 -1.52 1.68 -4.18
CA PHE A 69 -1.65 2.70 -5.21
C PHE A 69 -1.74 2.13 -6.62
N ASN A 70 -1.06 1.00 -6.86
CA ASN A 70 -0.91 0.44 -8.18
C ASN A 70 -1.79 -0.81 -8.32
N PRO A 71 -2.89 -0.76 -9.12
CA PRO A 71 -3.77 -1.91 -9.30
C PRO A 71 -3.07 -3.10 -9.97
N ILE A 72 -2.08 -2.85 -10.83
CA ILE A 72 -1.30 -3.92 -11.50
C ILE A 72 -0.43 -4.65 -10.47
N PHE A 73 0.31 -3.90 -9.64
CA PHE A 73 1.09 -4.48 -8.55
C PHE A 73 0.19 -5.22 -7.55
N ARG A 74 -0.96 -4.62 -7.20
CA ARG A 74 -1.95 -5.24 -6.31
C ARG A 74 -2.46 -6.58 -6.84
N ALA A 75 -2.63 -6.72 -8.15
CA ALA A 75 -3.12 -7.95 -8.76
C ALA A 75 -2.18 -9.15 -8.57
N THR A 76 -0.87 -8.92 -8.42
CA THR A 76 0.10 -10.00 -8.21
C THR A 76 0.38 -10.30 -6.73
N ARG A 77 -0.03 -9.40 -5.80
CA ARG A 77 0.14 -9.57 -4.34
C ARG A 77 -1.13 -10.16 -3.71
N SER A 78 -1.45 -11.39 -4.11
CA SER A 78 -2.59 -12.11 -3.53
C SER A 78 -2.37 -12.37 -2.03
N TYR A 79 -3.24 -11.80 -1.20
CA TYR A 79 -3.21 -12.07 0.25
C TYR A 79 -3.48 -13.53 0.58
N SER A 80 -4.34 -14.22 -0.18
CA SER A 80 -4.63 -15.63 0.05
C SER A 80 -3.39 -16.50 -0.20
N ASP A 81 -2.64 -16.19 -1.25
CA ASP A 81 -1.37 -16.89 -1.53
C ASP A 81 -0.31 -16.60 -0.47
N LEU A 82 -0.12 -15.33 -0.11
CA LEU A 82 0.88 -14.90 0.86
C LEU A 82 0.59 -15.44 2.28
N ALA A 83 -0.67 -15.54 2.66
CA ALA A 83 -1.07 -16.04 3.97
C ALA A 83 -0.72 -17.52 4.18
N THR A 84 -0.62 -18.33 3.11
CA THR A 84 -0.12 -19.71 3.22
C THR A 84 1.37 -19.82 3.57
N LYS A 85 2.10 -18.69 3.53
CA LYS A 85 3.55 -18.63 3.67
C LYS A 85 4.00 -17.90 4.93
N ALA A 86 3.08 -17.34 5.71
CA ALA A 86 3.39 -16.44 6.83
C ALA A 86 2.47 -16.69 8.02
N ASP A 87 2.99 -16.48 9.24
CA ASP A 87 2.17 -16.41 10.44
C ASP A 87 1.49 -15.04 10.57
N PHE A 88 2.10 -13.99 10.01
CA PHE A 88 1.51 -12.64 9.93
C PHE A 88 1.99 -11.84 8.72
N LEU A 89 1.16 -10.90 8.26
CA LEU A 89 1.52 -9.92 7.23
C LEU A 89 1.53 -8.52 7.83
N LYS A 90 2.63 -7.80 7.62
CA LYS A 90 2.74 -6.37 7.89
C LYS A 90 2.30 -5.60 6.63
N VAL A 91 1.03 -5.19 6.58
CA VAL A 91 0.49 -4.45 5.43
C VAL A 91 0.72 -2.96 5.61
N VAL A 92 1.49 -2.32 4.73
CA VAL A 92 1.74 -0.88 4.84
C VAL A 92 0.48 -0.08 4.51
N VAL A 93 0.05 0.76 5.46
CA VAL A 93 -1.09 1.68 5.32
C VAL A 93 -0.70 3.09 5.78
N TYR A 94 0.47 3.56 5.35
CA TYR A 94 0.99 4.87 5.78
C TYR A 94 0.13 5.99 5.20
N ASN A 95 -0.66 6.66 6.02
CA ASN A 95 -1.56 7.69 5.52
C ASN A 95 -0.84 9.04 5.28
N ASN A 96 0.05 9.47 6.18
CA ASN A 96 0.71 10.79 6.07
C ASN A 96 1.62 10.87 4.85
N CYS A 97 2.68 10.05 4.78
CA CYS A 97 3.52 9.98 3.58
C CYS A 97 2.82 9.32 2.37
N GLY A 98 1.67 8.65 2.60
CA GLY A 98 0.88 8.04 1.53
C GLY A 98 0.31 9.06 0.56
N GLY A 99 -0.12 10.23 1.03
CA GLY A 99 -0.70 11.26 0.15
C GLY A 99 0.28 11.74 -0.92
N GLU A 100 1.49 12.14 -0.55
CA GLU A 100 2.50 12.57 -1.53
C GLU A 100 2.95 11.43 -2.45
N ARG A 101 3.08 10.21 -1.92
CA ARG A 101 3.47 9.03 -2.72
C ARG A 101 2.40 8.68 -3.73
N TYR A 102 1.14 8.76 -3.33
CA TYR A 102 0.02 8.47 -4.20
C TYR A 102 -0.13 9.53 -5.29
N ALA A 103 -0.02 10.82 -4.93
CA ALA A 103 -0.01 11.90 -5.91
C ALA A 103 1.13 11.75 -6.93
N ASN A 104 2.33 11.39 -6.47
CA ASN A 104 3.47 11.12 -7.35
C ASN A 104 3.22 9.89 -8.24
N PHE A 105 2.62 8.83 -7.72
CA PHE A 105 2.24 7.66 -8.52
C PHE A 105 1.30 8.07 -9.66
N ILE A 106 0.21 8.79 -9.37
CA ILE A 106 -0.76 9.26 -10.38
C ILE A 106 -0.09 10.14 -11.43
N ARG A 107 0.74 11.11 -11.01
CA ARG A 107 1.49 11.96 -11.96
C ARG A 107 2.43 11.14 -12.86
N ASN A 108 3.10 10.13 -12.30
CA ASN A 108 4.02 9.29 -13.07
C ASN A 108 3.29 8.45 -14.13
N VAL A 109 2.21 7.75 -13.75
CA VAL A 109 1.45 6.94 -14.71
C VAL A 109 0.68 7.82 -15.72
N GLY A 110 0.22 9.00 -15.28
CA GLY A 110 -0.37 10.04 -16.14
C GLY A 110 0.65 10.76 -17.03
N SER A 111 1.94 10.65 -16.78
CA SER A 111 2.97 11.17 -17.71
C SER A 111 3.35 10.18 -18.81
N THR A 112 2.87 8.93 -18.70
CA THR A 112 3.25 7.80 -19.55
C THR A 112 2.03 7.08 -20.13
N VAL A 113 1.60 5.97 -19.53
CA VAL A 113 0.55 5.07 -20.05
C VAL A 113 -0.82 5.76 -20.15
N PHE A 114 -1.13 6.64 -19.18
CA PHE A 114 -2.42 7.33 -19.09
C PHE A 114 -2.32 8.81 -19.46
N ARG A 115 -1.38 9.20 -20.31
CA ARG A 115 -1.13 10.61 -20.64
C ARG A 115 -2.26 11.32 -21.39
N ASP A 116 -3.16 10.56 -22.02
CA ASP A 116 -4.38 11.12 -22.63
C ASP A 116 -5.49 11.45 -21.59
N VAL A 117 -5.33 11.04 -20.31
CA VAL A 117 -6.36 11.22 -19.27
C VAL A 117 -6.02 12.44 -18.40
N PRO A 118 -6.98 13.35 -18.14
CA PRO A 118 -6.78 14.44 -17.19
C PRO A 118 -6.38 13.93 -15.80
N ALA A 119 -5.38 14.56 -15.17
CA ALA A 119 -4.75 14.01 -13.97
C ALA A 119 -5.72 13.78 -12.80
N GLU A 120 -6.66 14.71 -12.58
CA GLU A 120 -7.68 14.57 -11.54
C GLU A 120 -8.69 13.46 -11.86
N GLU A 121 -9.02 13.27 -13.13
CA GLU A 121 -9.88 12.17 -13.57
C GLU A 121 -9.18 10.82 -13.39
N LEU A 122 -7.87 10.75 -13.68
CA LEU A 122 -7.06 9.57 -13.47
C LEU A 122 -6.98 9.18 -11.99
N LEU A 123 -6.84 10.15 -11.07
CA LEU A 123 -6.90 9.90 -9.63
C LEU A 123 -8.25 9.29 -9.24
N ARG A 124 -9.37 9.89 -9.67
CA ARG A 124 -10.72 9.37 -9.37
C ARG A 124 -10.92 7.96 -9.93
N PHE A 125 -10.51 7.72 -11.16
CA PHE A 125 -10.56 6.40 -11.78
C PHE A 125 -9.76 5.38 -10.97
N ASN A 126 -8.52 5.72 -10.57
CA ASN A 126 -7.68 4.82 -9.78
C ASN A 126 -8.26 4.57 -8.37
N ASN A 127 -8.89 5.56 -7.74
CA ASN A 127 -9.63 5.37 -6.48
C ASN A 127 -10.77 4.37 -6.64
N HIS A 128 -11.53 4.44 -7.74
CA HIS A 128 -12.57 3.45 -8.04
C HIS A 128 -12.01 2.04 -8.22
N LEU A 129 -10.92 1.88 -8.98
CA LEU A 129 -10.26 0.58 -9.17
C LEU A 129 -9.78 -0.04 -7.85
N LEU A 130 -9.33 0.80 -6.90
CA LEU A 130 -8.79 0.36 -5.63
C LEU A 130 -9.83 0.30 -4.50
N ASN A 131 -11.09 0.64 -4.78
CA ASN A 131 -12.19 0.76 -3.83
C ASN A 131 -11.92 1.75 -2.69
N TYR A 132 -11.36 2.92 -3.03
CA TYR A 132 -11.20 4.04 -2.10
C TYR A 132 -12.38 4.99 -2.15
N GLY A 133 -12.64 5.62 -1.01
CA GLY A 133 -13.67 6.65 -0.87
C GLY A 133 -13.21 8.01 -1.40
N ASN A 134 -13.71 9.06 -0.75
CA ASN A 134 -13.41 10.44 -1.12
C ASN A 134 -12.06 10.88 -0.53
N GLU A 135 -10.97 10.45 -1.17
CA GLU A 135 -9.64 11.02 -0.92
C GLU A 135 -9.53 12.44 -1.48
N ALA A 136 -8.56 13.21 -0.97
CA ALA A 136 -8.33 14.59 -1.41
C ALA A 136 -7.97 14.68 -2.91
N LYS A 137 -8.09 15.89 -3.48
CA LYS A 137 -7.70 16.15 -4.88
C LYS A 137 -6.20 15.95 -5.08
N LEU A 138 -5.77 15.75 -6.32
CA LEU A 138 -4.39 15.38 -6.65
C LEU A 138 -3.34 16.35 -6.08
N ASP A 139 -3.60 17.65 -6.12
CA ASP A 139 -2.67 18.67 -5.63
C ASP A 139 -2.77 18.94 -4.13
N GLU A 140 -3.86 18.48 -3.50
CA GLU A 140 -4.08 18.58 -2.05
C GLU A 140 -3.52 17.36 -1.31
N LEU A 141 -3.50 16.19 -1.97
CA LEU A 141 -3.03 14.90 -1.43
C LEU A 141 -1.70 14.98 -0.66
N PRO A 142 -0.64 15.66 -1.17
CA PRO A 142 0.61 15.76 -0.42
C PRO A 142 0.42 16.41 0.95
N ALA A 143 -0.36 17.48 1.04
CA ALA A 143 -0.61 18.22 2.28
C ALA A 143 -1.66 17.55 3.18
N SER A 144 -2.66 16.90 2.59
CA SER A 144 -3.71 16.21 3.32
C SER A 144 -3.31 14.82 3.81
N GLY A 145 -2.34 14.16 3.17
CA GLY A 145 -2.19 12.71 3.34
C GLY A 145 -3.41 11.95 2.82
N LEU A 146 -3.41 10.64 3.03
CA LEU A 146 -4.58 9.79 2.86
C LEU A 146 -5.46 9.83 4.11
N SER A 147 -6.75 9.55 3.95
CA SER A 147 -7.70 9.56 5.05
C SER A 147 -7.52 8.37 6.02
N PRO A 148 -8.08 8.46 7.24
CA PRO A 148 -8.26 7.27 8.08
C PRO A 148 -9.18 6.21 7.45
N ASP A 149 -10.13 6.59 6.59
CA ASP A 149 -10.99 5.64 5.86
C ASP A 149 -10.17 4.76 4.91
N TYR A 150 -9.13 5.32 4.26
CA TYR A 150 -8.15 4.54 3.50
C TYR A 150 -7.49 3.45 4.35
N ILE A 151 -7.06 3.78 5.58
CA ILE A 151 -6.47 2.80 6.50
C ILE A 151 -7.47 1.70 6.85
N PHE A 152 -8.71 2.09 7.18
CA PHE A 152 -9.78 1.15 7.50
C PHE A 152 -10.01 0.18 6.34
N ARG A 153 -10.15 0.70 5.12
CA ARG A 153 -10.41 -0.08 3.89
C ARG A 153 -9.26 -1.01 3.55
N GLU A 154 -8.01 -0.54 3.58
CA GLU A 154 -6.85 -1.39 3.29
C GLU A 154 -6.66 -2.48 4.34
N THR A 155 -6.90 -2.16 5.61
CA THR A 155 -6.87 -3.14 6.71
C THR A 155 -7.96 -4.20 6.51
N ARG A 156 -9.21 -3.78 6.24
CA ARG A 156 -10.32 -4.70 6.01
C ARG A 156 -10.08 -5.57 4.78
N ARG A 157 -9.56 -4.99 3.68
CA ARG A 157 -9.19 -5.72 2.47
C ARG A 157 -8.15 -6.81 2.75
N ALA A 158 -7.13 -6.50 3.55
CA ALA A 158 -6.12 -7.47 3.96
C ALA A 158 -6.73 -8.60 4.80
N LEU A 159 -7.52 -8.27 5.82
CA LEU A 159 -8.19 -9.26 6.67
C LEU A 159 -9.10 -10.20 5.86
N THR A 160 -9.91 -9.66 4.96
CA THR A 160 -10.74 -10.45 4.04
C THR A 160 -9.89 -11.33 3.13
N GLY A 161 -8.78 -10.79 2.62
CA GLY A 161 -7.90 -11.49 1.68
C GLY A 161 -7.12 -12.65 2.30
N VAL A 162 -6.70 -12.54 3.56
CA VAL A 162 -5.98 -13.63 4.25
C VAL A 162 -6.89 -14.73 4.77
N GLN A 163 -8.21 -14.49 4.84
CA GLN A 163 -9.22 -15.47 5.24
C GLN A 163 -8.91 -16.17 6.58
N GLY A 164 -8.28 -15.44 7.52
CA GLY A 164 -7.89 -15.96 8.83
C GLY A 164 -6.69 -16.91 8.83
N MET A 165 -6.06 -17.19 7.69
CA MET A 165 -4.90 -18.09 7.59
C MET A 165 -3.63 -17.52 8.25
N CYS A 166 -3.52 -16.20 8.32
CA CYS A 166 -2.44 -15.51 9.04
C CYS A 166 -2.97 -14.23 9.71
N LYS A 167 -2.19 -13.66 10.62
CA LYS A 167 -2.50 -12.38 11.26
C LYS A 167 -2.24 -11.20 10.31
N VAL A 168 -2.99 -10.12 10.47
CA VAL A 168 -2.75 -8.85 9.74
C VAL A 168 -2.38 -7.75 10.72
N TYR A 169 -1.17 -7.20 10.55
CA TYR A 169 -0.67 -6.08 11.32
C TYR A 169 -0.45 -4.86 10.44
N PRO A 170 -1.42 -3.92 10.36
CA PRO A 170 -1.26 -2.71 9.59
C PRO A 170 -0.04 -1.91 10.07
N GLY A 171 0.79 -1.54 9.10
CA GLY A 171 1.96 -0.70 9.30
C GLY A 171 1.53 0.77 9.36
N ILE A 172 1.64 1.38 10.54
CA ILE A 172 1.27 2.78 10.77
C ILE A 172 2.51 3.67 10.66
N ASP A 173 2.36 4.79 9.95
CA ASP A 173 3.39 5.82 9.81
C ASP A 173 3.52 6.63 11.09
N ILE A 174 4.70 6.62 11.68
CA ILE A 174 5.09 7.51 12.78
C ILE A 174 6.35 8.27 12.37
N GLY A 175 6.16 9.50 11.90
CA GLY A 175 7.26 10.40 11.58
C GLY A 175 8.09 9.95 10.37
N ILE A 176 7.50 9.23 9.41
CA ILE A 176 8.19 8.93 8.16
C ILE A 176 8.52 10.25 7.43
N PRO A 177 9.76 10.43 6.93
CA PRO A 177 10.12 11.64 6.20
C PRO A 177 9.24 11.86 4.97
N THR A 178 8.79 13.11 4.82
CA THR A 178 8.00 13.59 3.67
C THR A 178 8.60 14.90 3.14
N GLY A 179 8.15 15.37 1.97
CA GLY A 179 8.51 16.67 1.42
C GLY A 179 8.22 17.84 2.38
N LYS A 180 8.82 19.01 2.13
CA LYS A 180 8.66 20.20 2.97
C LYS A 180 7.20 20.62 3.14
N ASN A 181 6.43 20.54 2.06
CA ASN A 181 5.02 20.95 2.02
C ASN A 181 4.04 19.78 2.16
N SER A 182 4.56 18.58 2.44
CA SER A 182 3.74 17.37 2.61
C SER A 182 3.36 17.19 4.08
N ARG A 183 2.27 16.47 4.33
CA ARG A 183 1.78 16.18 5.68
C ARG A 183 2.88 15.59 6.57
N LYS A 184 2.97 16.11 7.78
CA LYS A 184 3.77 15.54 8.87
C LYS A 184 2.81 14.90 9.86
N ALA A 185 3.15 13.72 10.33
CA ALA A 185 2.32 13.01 11.30
C ALA A 185 2.16 13.84 12.58
N SER A 186 0.92 14.23 12.90
CA SER A 186 0.58 14.79 14.21
C SER A 186 0.15 13.68 15.19
N PRO A 187 0.05 13.97 16.51
CA PRO A 187 -0.54 13.05 17.47
C PRO A 187 -1.98 12.64 17.10
N ASP A 188 -2.78 13.56 16.59
CA ASP A 188 -4.18 13.28 16.20
C ASP A 188 -4.25 12.41 14.96
N ASP A 189 -3.39 12.66 13.97
CA ASP A 189 -3.27 11.79 12.79
C ASP A 189 -2.91 10.36 13.18
N THR A 190 -1.96 10.25 14.11
CA THR A 190 -1.49 8.97 14.62
C THR A 190 -2.61 8.23 15.35
N TYR A 191 -3.33 8.93 16.23
CA TYR A 191 -4.47 8.35 16.94
C TYR A 191 -5.54 7.87 15.94
N ALA A 192 -5.93 8.71 14.98
CA ALA A 192 -6.95 8.38 13.99
C ALA A 192 -6.53 7.20 13.11
N ALA A 193 -5.26 7.14 12.70
CA ALA A 193 -4.71 6.04 11.92
C ALA A 193 -4.77 4.70 12.69
N VAL A 194 -4.33 4.71 13.95
CA VAL A 194 -4.39 3.52 14.82
C VAL A 194 -5.83 3.10 15.08
N ALA A 195 -6.70 4.04 15.44
CA ALA A 195 -8.11 3.77 15.69
C ALA A 195 -8.79 3.18 14.45
N ALA A 196 -8.54 3.72 13.25
CA ALA A 196 -9.10 3.20 12.00
C ALA A 196 -8.67 1.76 11.71
N ALA A 197 -7.38 1.44 11.91
CA ALA A 197 -6.88 0.08 11.74
C ALA A 197 -7.51 -0.90 12.74
N LEU A 198 -7.63 -0.52 14.02
CA LEU A 198 -8.26 -1.35 15.04
C LEU A 198 -9.77 -1.53 14.80
N ASN A 199 -10.47 -0.47 14.44
CA ASN A 199 -11.90 -0.52 14.08
C ASN A 199 -12.17 -1.40 12.85
N ALA A 200 -11.19 -1.53 11.95
CA ALA A 200 -11.27 -2.47 10.83
C ALA A 200 -11.10 -3.94 11.23
N GLY A 201 -10.70 -4.22 12.48
CA GLY A 201 -10.48 -5.56 13.03
C GLY A 201 -9.04 -6.07 12.89
N ALA A 202 -8.05 -5.17 12.83
CA ALA A 202 -6.64 -5.57 12.81
C ALA A 202 -6.29 -6.48 13.99
N ASP A 203 -5.51 -7.54 13.74
CA ASP A 203 -5.05 -8.46 14.81
C ASP A 203 -4.00 -7.83 15.74
N GLY A 204 -3.47 -6.67 15.34
CA GLY A 204 -2.38 -5.97 15.99
C GLY A 204 -1.85 -4.86 15.06
N LEU A 205 -0.79 -4.18 15.45
CA LEU A 205 -0.25 -3.02 14.72
C LEU A 205 1.27 -3.07 14.70
N ILE A 206 1.88 -2.53 13.64
CA ILE A 206 3.32 -2.27 13.61
C ILE A 206 3.57 -0.79 13.33
N LEU A 207 4.03 -0.07 14.35
CA LEU A 207 4.47 1.31 14.20
C LEU A 207 5.78 1.35 13.39
N SER A 208 5.84 2.21 12.39
CA SER A 208 6.92 2.30 11.41
C SER A 208 7.50 3.71 11.32
N ARG A 209 8.78 3.91 10.95
CA ARG A 209 9.72 2.90 10.43
C ARG A 209 10.85 2.48 11.37
N LYS A 210 11.29 3.35 12.28
CA LYS A 210 12.38 3.08 13.22
C LYS A 210 12.12 3.81 14.54
N TYR A 211 12.11 3.08 15.65
CA TYR A 211 11.74 3.62 16.97
C TYR A 211 12.50 4.89 17.36
N SER A 212 13.81 4.94 17.13
CA SER A 212 14.66 6.09 17.49
C SER A 212 14.32 7.39 16.75
N GLU A 213 13.52 7.32 15.68
CA GLU A 213 13.12 8.46 14.85
C GLU A 213 11.65 8.83 15.08
N MET A 214 10.93 8.08 15.92
CA MET A 214 9.51 8.30 16.18
C MET A 214 9.31 9.39 17.24
N PRO A 215 8.54 10.45 16.94
CA PRO A 215 8.18 11.44 17.95
C PRO A 215 7.41 10.78 19.11
N LEU A 216 7.88 10.97 20.34
CA LEU A 216 7.27 10.35 21.53
C LEU A 216 5.80 10.74 21.73
N VAL A 217 5.42 11.96 21.34
CA VAL A 217 4.04 12.45 21.40
C VAL A 217 3.11 11.66 20.46
N ASN A 218 3.61 11.23 19.30
CA ASN A 218 2.84 10.39 18.38
C ASN A 218 2.75 8.95 18.92
N LEU A 219 3.82 8.42 19.51
CA LEU A 219 3.78 7.11 20.18
C LEU A 219 2.78 7.08 21.34
N ALA A 220 2.74 8.15 22.13
CA ALA A 220 1.77 8.29 23.22
C ALA A 220 0.32 8.29 22.67
N ALA A 221 0.08 8.96 21.55
CA ALA A 221 -1.22 8.96 20.88
C ALA A 221 -1.59 7.59 20.29
N ALA A 222 -0.65 6.87 19.69
CA ALA A 222 -0.86 5.48 19.25
C ALA A 222 -1.25 4.58 20.43
N GLY A 223 -0.52 4.67 21.55
CA GLY A 223 -0.82 3.91 22.76
C GLY A 223 -2.17 4.30 23.38
N ARG A 224 -2.58 5.57 23.27
CA ARG A 224 -3.92 6.02 23.68
C ARG A 224 -5.01 5.34 22.85
N ALA A 225 -4.90 5.36 21.52
CA ALA A 225 -5.86 4.71 20.63
C ALA A 225 -5.99 3.20 20.91
N VAL A 226 -4.87 2.51 21.18
CA VAL A 226 -4.90 1.09 21.57
C VAL A 226 -5.68 0.89 22.88
N ARG A 227 -5.41 1.68 23.91
CA ARG A 227 -6.12 1.56 25.20
C ARG A 227 -7.61 1.82 25.05
N ASP A 228 -7.99 2.83 24.27
CA ASP A 228 -9.40 3.17 24.06
C ASP A 228 -10.13 2.06 23.30
N ALA A 229 -9.50 1.42 22.31
CA ALA A 229 -10.06 0.28 21.60
C ALA A 229 -10.20 -1.00 22.45
N THR A 230 -9.40 -1.16 23.51
CA THR A 230 -9.51 -2.33 24.42
C THR A 230 -10.56 -2.18 25.52
N ARG A 231 -11.15 -0.99 25.67
CA ARG A 231 -12.17 -0.70 26.69
C ARG A 231 -13.60 -0.96 26.21
N THR A 232 -13.78 -1.15 24.91
CA THR A 232 -15.03 -1.49 24.23
C THR A 232 -15.14 -2.99 24.04
#